data_AF-A0A2A4U308-F1
#
_entry.id   AF-A0A2A4U308-F1
#
_cell.length_a   1.000
_cell.length_b   1.000
_cell.length_c   1.000
_cell.angle_alpha   90.00
_cell.angle_beta   90.00
_cell.angle_gamma   90.00
#
_symmetry.space_group_name_H-M   'P 1'
#
loop_
_entity.id
_entity.type
_entity.pdbx_description
1 polymer ?
#
loop_
_entity_poly.entity_id
_entity_poly.type
_entity_poly.pdbx_seq_one_letter_code
_entity_poly.pdbx_strand_id
1 'polypeptide(L)'
;MYAGDHIVLSSALAVVIASRFNFKLVPTMVGMILLNTIDIDHIFYHYLDDDTKNSLILHPAHIYAGIAVFVISLSGIVRRSFAYYALTIIAGYSLHLATDALASFVQYQMQYLLIYTLITVIIFSSTVYYYVLSGPKLKLIAYMLLSMLTCYLIQASIFFGLHIHMNTSILPIVVGVGLCLLATFFCYVLFKRSEFTLRK
;
A
#
# COMPACT_ATOMS: atom_id res chain seq x y z
N MET A 1 5.27 -2.85 -7.37
CA MET A 1 5.89 -1.49 -7.31
C MET A 1 6.78 -1.43 -6.06
N TYR A 2 7.44 -0.32 -5.73
CA TYR A 2 8.17 -0.29 -4.45
C TYR A 2 7.17 -0.10 -3.30
N ALA A 3 7.46 -0.66 -2.12
CA ALA A 3 6.56 -0.61 -0.95
C ALA A 3 6.12 0.83 -0.59
N GLY A 4 6.99 1.81 -0.87
CA GLY A 4 6.68 3.23 -0.73
C GLY A 4 5.50 3.71 -1.58
N ASP A 5 5.41 3.30 -2.85
CA ASP A 5 4.28 3.67 -3.71
C ASP A 5 2.96 3.10 -3.17
N HIS A 6 2.99 1.85 -2.73
CA HIS A 6 1.83 1.16 -2.15
C HIS A 6 1.29 1.90 -0.92
N ILE A 7 2.17 2.34 -0.01
CA ILE A 7 1.81 3.14 1.17
C ILE A 7 1.12 4.45 0.76
N VAL A 8 1.69 5.15 -0.23
CA VAL A 8 1.20 6.46 -0.68
C VAL A 8 -0.15 6.34 -1.40
N LEU A 9 -0.29 5.39 -2.33
CA LEU A 9 -1.56 5.13 -3.03
C LEU A 9 -2.64 4.63 -2.07
N SER A 10 -2.29 3.74 -1.13
CA SER A 10 -3.22 3.26 -0.10
C SER A 10 -3.74 4.40 0.75
N SER A 11 -2.87 5.35 1.08
CA SER A 11 -3.23 6.56 1.82
C SER A 11 -4.10 7.51 1.00
N ALA A 12 -3.83 7.66 -0.30
CA ALA A 12 -4.67 8.45 -1.21
C ALA A 12 -6.09 7.87 -1.28
N LEU A 13 -6.20 6.56 -1.52
CA LEU A 13 -7.49 5.88 -1.61
C LEU A 13 -8.24 5.90 -0.26
N ALA A 14 -7.52 5.80 0.86
CA ALA A 14 -8.11 5.94 2.19
C ALA A 14 -8.71 7.34 2.43
N VAL A 15 -8.07 8.41 1.94
CA VAL A 15 -8.63 9.77 2.00
C VAL A 15 -9.94 9.85 1.23
N VAL A 16 -10.00 9.29 0.02
CA VAL A 16 -11.22 9.26 -0.80
C VAL A 16 -12.32 8.44 -0.11
N ILE A 17 -12.02 7.23 0.34
CA ILE A 17 -13.00 6.36 1.02
C ILE A 17 -13.51 7.03 2.30
N ALA A 18 -12.63 7.59 3.12
CA ALA A 18 -13.02 8.27 4.35
C ALA A 18 -13.93 9.47 4.07
N SER A 19 -13.64 10.23 3.01
CA SER A 19 -14.46 11.35 2.55
C SER A 19 -15.84 10.89 2.10
N ARG A 20 -15.92 9.91 1.19
CA ARG A 20 -17.18 9.52 0.53
C ARG A 20 -18.11 8.72 1.43
N PHE A 21 -17.56 7.94 2.35
CA PHE A 21 -18.34 7.07 3.24
C PHE A 21 -18.41 7.60 4.68
N ASN A 22 -17.90 8.80 4.94
CA ASN A 22 -17.87 9.43 6.26
C ASN A 22 -17.19 8.54 7.32
N PHE A 23 -16.09 7.87 6.93
CA PHE A 23 -15.30 7.04 7.83
C PHE A 23 -14.20 7.87 8.51
N LYS A 24 -13.70 7.35 9.64
CA LYS A 24 -12.53 7.94 10.29
C LYS A 24 -11.31 7.74 9.40
N LEU A 25 -10.62 8.83 9.05
CA LEU A 25 -9.48 8.80 8.13
C LEU A 25 -8.36 7.89 8.62
N VAL A 26 -7.88 8.10 9.85
CA VAL A 26 -6.67 7.43 10.36
C VAL A 26 -6.83 5.91 10.45
N PRO A 27 -7.92 5.34 11.03
CA PRO A 27 -8.14 3.90 10.99
C PRO A 27 -8.25 3.33 9.58
N THR A 28 -8.88 4.07 8.66
CA THR A 28 -9.01 3.66 7.25
C THR A 28 -7.64 3.59 6.58
N MET A 29 -6.82 4.62 6.74
CA MET A 29 -5.45 4.63 6.22
C MET A 29 -4.61 3.50 6.80
N VAL A 30 -4.66 3.30 8.12
CA VAL A 30 -3.94 2.22 8.81
C VAL A 30 -4.35 0.86 8.27
N GLY A 31 -5.66 0.62 8.10
CA GLY A 31 -6.16 -0.62 7.50
C GLY A 31 -5.67 -0.80 6.07
N MET A 32 -5.71 0.25 5.25
CA MET A 32 -5.25 0.18 3.86
C MET A 32 -3.75 -0.04 3.72
N ILE A 33 -2.93 0.62 4.54
CA ILE A 33 -1.47 0.42 4.52
C ILE A 33 -1.14 -1.00 4.97
N LEU A 34 -1.78 -1.50 6.04
CA LEU A 34 -1.54 -2.84 6.57
C LEU A 34 -1.85 -3.93 5.54
N LEU A 35 -2.81 -3.70 4.65
CA LEU A 35 -3.12 -4.63 3.56
C LEU A 35 -2.02 -4.74 2.52
N ASN A 36 -0.94 -3.97 2.57
CA ASN A 36 0.24 -4.23 1.74
C ASN A 36 1.19 -5.25 2.38
N THR A 37 0.83 -5.82 3.53
CA THR A 37 1.58 -6.92 4.16
C THR A 37 1.15 -8.30 3.62
N ILE A 38 0.25 -8.37 2.63
CA ILE A 38 -0.12 -9.66 1.99
C ILE A 38 1.11 -10.31 1.39
N ASP A 39 2.08 -9.51 0.94
CA ASP A 39 3.36 -9.95 0.38
C ASP A 39 4.17 -10.85 1.32
N ILE A 40 3.72 -11.03 2.57
CA ILE A 40 4.27 -12.06 3.44
C ILE A 40 4.20 -13.46 2.82
N ASP A 41 3.30 -13.69 1.85
CA ASP A 41 3.28 -14.96 1.12
C ASP A 41 4.54 -15.18 0.27
N HIS A 42 5.24 -14.12 -0.15
CA HIS A 42 6.56 -14.22 -0.77
C HIS A 42 7.58 -14.88 0.14
N ILE A 43 7.48 -14.77 1.48
CA ILE A 43 8.44 -15.42 2.39
C ILE A 43 8.48 -16.94 2.13
N PHE A 44 7.31 -17.54 1.91
CA PHE A 44 7.18 -18.98 1.70
C PHE A 44 7.64 -19.44 0.32
N TYR A 45 7.70 -18.54 -0.66
CA TYR A 45 7.95 -18.84 -2.07
C TYR A 45 9.05 -17.99 -2.71
N HIS A 46 9.89 -17.31 -1.91
CA HIS A 46 10.91 -16.37 -2.38
C HIS A 46 11.91 -16.99 -3.37
N TYR A 47 12.16 -18.29 -3.27
CA TYR A 47 13.03 -19.02 -4.20
C TYR A 47 12.45 -19.12 -5.63
N LEU A 48 11.16 -18.84 -5.81
CA LEU A 48 10.48 -18.74 -7.10
C LEU A 48 10.49 -17.29 -7.64
N ASP A 49 10.79 -16.31 -6.80
CA ASP A 49 10.82 -14.90 -7.14
C ASP A 49 12.22 -14.53 -7.66
N ASP A 50 12.36 -14.44 -8.98
CA ASP A 50 13.63 -14.17 -9.67
C ASP A 50 13.93 -12.67 -9.83
N ASP A 51 13.32 -11.82 -8.99
CA ASP A 51 13.28 -10.37 -9.12
C ASP A 51 12.64 -9.89 -10.45
N THR A 52 11.99 -10.79 -11.22
CA THR A 52 11.29 -10.47 -12.47
C THR A 52 9.77 -10.60 -12.33
N LYS A 53 9.03 -10.43 -13.44
CA LYS A 53 7.56 -10.25 -13.52
C LYS A 53 6.67 -11.33 -12.93
N ASN A 54 7.24 -12.39 -12.37
CA ASN A 54 6.52 -13.61 -12.06
C ASN A 54 5.82 -13.62 -10.70
N SER A 55 5.96 -12.59 -9.86
CA SER A 55 5.30 -12.55 -8.54
C SER A 55 3.78 -12.79 -8.61
N LEU A 56 3.08 -12.16 -9.55
CA LEU A 56 1.63 -12.33 -9.73
C LEU A 56 1.20 -13.75 -10.11
N ILE A 57 2.09 -14.51 -10.77
CA ILE A 57 1.79 -15.84 -11.32
C ILE A 57 2.21 -16.93 -10.32
N LEU A 58 3.10 -16.63 -9.38
CA LEU A 58 3.75 -17.61 -8.52
C LEU A 58 3.24 -17.62 -7.07
N HIS A 59 2.41 -16.66 -6.68
CA HIS A 59 2.02 -16.49 -5.28
C HIS A 59 0.54 -16.84 -5.01
N PRO A 60 0.28 -17.80 -4.10
CA PRO A 60 -1.08 -18.24 -3.81
C PRO A 60 -2.02 -17.12 -3.33
N ALA A 61 -1.57 -16.14 -2.56
CA ALA A 61 -2.45 -15.06 -2.10
C ALA A 61 -2.87 -14.16 -3.28
N HIS A 62 -2.00 -13.99 -4.27
CA HIS A 62 -2.28 -13.23 -5.49
C HIS A 62 -3.25 -13.99 -6.42
N ILE A 63 -3.05 -15.30 -6.57
CA ILE A 63 -3.89 -16.17 -7.43
C ILE A 63 -5.30 -16.34 -6.84
N TYR A 64 -5.39 -16.64 -5.54
CA TYR A 64 -6.68 -16.88 -4.88
C TYR A 64 -7.32 -15.61 -4.30
N ALA A 65 -6.73 -14.46 -4.56
CA ALA A 65 -7.23 -13.15 -4.16
C ALA A 65 -8.71 -12.95 -4.50
N GLY A 66 -9.14 -13.38 -5.69
CA GLY A 66 -10.52 -13.23 -6.14
C GLY A 66 -11.54 -13.90 -5.21
N ILE A 67 -11.18 -15.06 -4.63
CA ILE A 67 -12.04 -15.77 -3.67
C ILE A 67 -12.14 -14.98 -2.37
N ALA A 68 -11.01 -14.49 -1.84
CA ALA A 68 -10.98 -13.68 -0.62
C ALA A 68 -11.78 -12.39 -0.80
N VAL A 69 -11.57 -11.67 -1.91
CA VAL A 69 -12.31 -10.46 -2.28
C VAL A 69 -13.81 -10.76 -2.38
N PHE A 70 -14.21 -11.85 -3.03
CA PHE A 70 -15.61 -12.25 -3.15
C PHE A 70 -16.25 -12.51 -1.78
N VAL A 71 -15.63 -13.33 -0.92
CA VAL A 71 -16.17 -13.68 0.40
C VAL A 71 -16.28 -12.44 1.29
N ILE A 72 -15.27 -11.56 1.28
CA ILE A 72 -15.27 -10.32 2.05
C ILE A 72 -16.35 -9.37 1.54
N SER A 73 -16.51 -9.24 0.22
CA SER A 73 -17.57 -8.45 -0.40
C SER A 73 -18.94 -8.94 0.05
N LEU A 74 -19.18 -10.24 -0.02
CA LEU A 74 -20.42 -10.86 0.41
C LEU A 74 -20.70 -10.58 1.89
N SER A 75 -19.68 -10.68 2.75
CA SER A 75 -19.81 -10.40 4.18
C SER A 75 -20.24 -8.94 4.47
N GLY A 76 -19.70 -7.98 3.71
CA GLY A 76 -20.05 -6.57 3.80
C GLY A 76 -21.46 -6.26 3.30
N ILE A 77 -21.94 -6.99 2.29
CA ILE A 77 -23.32 -6.91 1.78
C ILE A 77 -24.31 -7.48 2.79
N VAL A 78 -24.02 -8.68 3.34
CA VAL A 78 -24.92 -9.39 4.27
C VAL A 78 -25.03 -8.66 5.60
N ARG A 79 -23.93 -8.08 6.12
CA ARG A 79 -23.92 -7.36 7.39
C ARG A 79 -23.36 -5.96 7.21
N ARG A 80 -24.25 -4.97 7.29
CA ARG A 80 -23.90 -3.54 7.18
C ARG A 80 -22.83 -3.09 8.17
N SER A 81 -22.75 -3.71 9.35
CA SER A 81 -21.67 -3.46 10.33
C SER A 81 -20.28 -3.83 9.81
N PHE A 82 -20.18 -4.74 8.84
CA PHE A 82 -18.93 -5.13 8.19
C PHE A 82 -18.64 -4.34 6.91
N ALA A 83 -19.57 -3.52 6.40
CA ALA A 83 -19.36 -2.78 5.15
C ALA A 83 -18.11 -1.88 5.19
N TYR A 84 -17.81 -1.29 6.35
CA TYR A 84 -16.56 -0.53 6.57
C TYR A 84 -15.32 -1.40 6.30
N TYR A 85 -15.21 -2.51 7.02
CA TYR A 85 -14.05 -3.40 6.94
C TYR A 85 -13.95 -4.05 5.56
N ALA A 86 -15.08 -4.48 5.00
CA ALA A 86 -15.12 -5.06 3.67
C ALA A 86 -14.60 -4.09 2.62
N LEU A 87 -15.09 -2.85 2.61
CA LEU A 87 -14.63 -1.84 1.66
C LEU A 87 -13.14 -1.53 1.82
N THR A 88 -12.66 -1.34 3.05
CA THR A 88 -11.23 -1.08 3.31
C THR A 88 -10.37 -2.25 2.83
N ILE A 89 -10.76 -3.49 3.12
CA ILE A 89 -10.01 -4.69 2.73
C ILE A 89 -10.00 -4.86 1.22
N ILE A 90 -11.16 -4.83 0.57
CA ILE A 90 -11.27 -5.00 -0.88
C ILE A 90 -10.50 -3.91 -1.61
N ALA A 91 -10.69 -2.65 -1.21
CA ALA A 91 -10.02 -1.53 -1.87
C ALA A 91 -8.50 -1.59 -1.71
N GLY A 92 -8.00 -1.91 -0.50
CA GLY A 92 -6.56 -2.06 -0.26
C GLY A 92 -5.96 -3.22 -1.05
N TYR A 93 -6.61 -4.39 -1.01
CA TYR A 93 -6.14 -5.58 -1.71
C TYR A 93 -6.18 -5.40 -3.24
N SER A 94 -7.27 -4.86 -3.78
CA SER A 94 -7.38 -4.58 -5.22
C SER A 94 -6.37 -3.53 -5.68
N LEU A 95 -6.11 -2.51 -4.86
CA LEU A 95 -5.09 -1.51 -5.18
C LEU A 95 -3.69 -2.15 -5.23
N HIS A 96 -3.35 -2.97 -4.24
CA HIS A 96 -2.09 -3.69 -4.16
C HIS A 96 -1.87 -4.57 -5.41
N LEU A 97 -2.85 -5.41 -5.77
CA LEU A 97 -2.76 -6.22 -6.99
C LEU A 97 -2.67 -5.39 -8.26
N ALA A 98 -3.41 -4.26 -8.34
CA ALA A 98 -3.36 -3.37 -9.49
C ALA A 98 -1.98 -2.72 -9.66
N THR A 99 -1.34 -2.33 -8.56
CA THR A 99 0.01 -1.76 -8.59
C THR A 99 1.06 -2.78 -9.02
N ASP A 100 0.92 -4.05 -8.67
CA ASP A 100 1.83 -5.09 -9.15
C ASP A 100 1.55 -5.48 -10.59
N ALA A 101 0.28 -5.50 -11.01
CA ALA A 101 -0.08 -5.69 -12.41
C ALA A 101 0.51 -4.59 -13.29
N LEU A 102 0.47 -3.34 -12.83
CA LEU A 102 1.10 -2.20 -13.53
C LEU A 102 2.62 -2.33 -13.60
N ALA A 103 3.28 -2.71 -12.49
CA ALA A 103 4.72 -2.96 -12.47
C ALA A 103 5.13 -4.08 -13.45
N SER A 104 4.35 -5.16 -13.48
CA SER A 104 4.56 -6.30 -14.38
C SER A 104 4.34 -5.94 -15.85
N PHE A 105 3.31 -5.14 -16.16
CA PHE A 105 3.05 -4.64 -17.51
C PHE A 105 4.24 -3.87 -18.10
N VAL A 106 4.89 -3.01 -17.30
CA VAL A 106 6.09 -2.27 -17.71
C VAL A 106 7.39 -3.03 -17.50
N GLN A 107 7.31 -4.33 -17.20
CA GLN A 107 8.47 -5.19 -17.07
C GLN A 107 9.46 -4.76 -16.00
N TYR A 108 8.97 -4.10 -14.95
CA TYR A 108 9.82 -3.56 -13.87
C TYR A 108 10.93 -2.64 -14.38
N GLN A 109 10.79 -2.06 -15.58
CA GLN A 109 11.80 -1.12 -16.09
C GLN A 109 11.80 0.14 -15.24
N MET A 110 12.96 0.42 -14.63
CA MET A 110 13.16 1.50 -13.65
C MET A 110 12.66 2.88 -14.12
N GLN A 111 12.85 3.21 -15.39
CA GLN A 111 12.38 4.46 -15.98
C GLN A 111 10.86 4.64 -15.91
N TYR A 112 10.08 3.58 -16.16
CA TYR A 112 8.62 3.62 -16.08
C TYR A 112 8.15 3.59 -14.63
N LEU A 113 8.83 2.84 -13.76
CA LEU A 113 8.54 2.83 -12.33
C LEU A 113 8.74 4.22 -11.71
N LEU A 114 9.80 4.94 -12.09
CA LEU A 114 10.01 6.33 -11.65
C LEU A 114 8.88 7.26 -12.10
N ILE A 115 8.42 7.12 -13.35
CA ILE A 115 7.26 7.88 -13.85
C ILE A 115 6.02 7.58 -13.01
N TYR A 116 5.76 6.30 -12.69
CA TYR A 116 4.63 5.90 -11.85
C TYR A 116 4.74 6.41 -10.42
N THR A 117 5.94 6.47 -9.85
CA THR A 117 6.15 7.12 -8.55
C THR A 117 5.80 8.60 -8.60
N LEU A 118 6.25 9.34 -9.62
CA LEU A 118 5.93 10.76 -9.76
C LEU A 118 4.41 10.97 -9.88
N ILE A 119 3.73 10.14 -10.68
CA ILE A 119 2.28 10.14 -10.81
C ILE A 119 1.62 9.85 -9.46
N THR A 120 2.10 8.86 -8.72
CA THR A 120 1.60 8.49 -7.38
C THR A 120 1.69 9.65 -6.39
N VAL A 121 2.82 10.36 -6.36
CA VAL A 121 3.01 11.54 -5.51
C VAL A 121 2.03 12.65 -5.89
N ILE A 122 1.83 12.89 -7.19
CA ILE A 122 0.88 13.89 -7.68
C ILE A 122 -0.55 13.51 -7.28
N ILE A 123 -0.96 12.26 -7.52
CA ILE A 123 -2.30 11.74 -7.17
C ILE A 123 -2.54 11.91 -5.68
N PHE A 124 -1.61 11.44 -4.83
CA PHE A 124 -1.77 11.53 -3.39
C PHE A 124 -1.83 12.97 -2.90
N SER A 125 -0.89 13.81 -3.32
CA SER A 125 -0.86 15.22 -2.90
C SER A 125 -2.13 15.94 -3.32
N SER A 126 -2.57 15.77 -4.57
CA SER A 126 -3.79 16.38 -5.10
C SER A 126 -5.03 15.88 -4.36
N THR A 127 -5.09 14.59 -4.04
CA THR A 127 -6.17 13.98 -3.26
C THR A 127 -6.26 14.58 -1.87
N VAL A 128 -5.13 14.69 -1.16
CA VAL A 128 -5.08 15.31 0.18
C VAL A 128 -5.52 16.78 0.12
N TYR A 129 -4.99 17.55 -0.84
CA TYR A 129 -5.34 18.97 -0.98
C TYR A 129 -6.83 19.19 -1.30
N TYR A 130 -7.43 18.32 -2.12
CA TYR A 130 -8.82 18.45 -2.53
C TYR A 130 -9.80 17.97 -1.45
N TYR A 131 -9.55 16.81 -0.85
CA TYR A 131 -10.50 16.13 0.04
C TYR A 131 -10.33 16.49 1.52
N VAL A 132 -9.13 16.80 1.99
CA VAL A 132 -8.96 17.24 3.38
C VAL A 132 -9.23 18.73 3.43
N LEU A 133 -10.25 19.18 4.16
CA LEU A 133 -10.61 20.58 4.30
C LEU A 133 -9.83 21.25 5.44
N SER A 134 -9.76 20.61 6.60
CA SER A 134 -9.02 21.06 7.78
C SER A 134 -8.26 19.89 8.44
N GLY A 135 -7.29 20.23 9.30
CA GLY A 135 -6.38 19.26 9.94
C GLY A 135 -4.94 19.38 9.42
N PRO A 136 -4.02 18.54 9.91
CA PRO A 136 -2.59 18.68 9.66
C PRO A 136 -2.16 18.14 8.28
N LYS A 137 -2.66 18.73 7.18
CA LYS A 137 -2.43 18.28 5.79
C LYS A 137 -0.94 18.16 5.43
N LEU A 138 -0.16 19.20 5.73
CA LEU A 138 1.27 19.23 5.42
C LEU A 138 2.03 18.15 6.20
N LYS A 139 1.67 17.91 7.47
CA LYS A 139 2.24 16.82 8.27
C LYS A 139 1.93 15.46 7.64
N LEU A 140 0.70 15.26 7.17
CA LEU A 140 0.27 14.04 6.47
C LEU A 140 1.06 13.84 5.17
N ILE A 141 1.17 14.89 4.34
CA ILE A 141 1.92 14.80 3.08
C ILE A 141 3.39 14.51 3.34
N ALA A 142 4.03 15.29 4.21
CA ALA A 142 5.44 15.11 4.57
C ALA A 142 5.71 13.70 5.11
N TYR A 143 4.83 13.20 5.99
CA TYR A 143 4.95 11.86 6.54
C TYR A 143 4.90 10.77 5.46
N MET A 144 3.97 10.87 4.50
CA MET A 144 3.87 9.87 3.43
C MET A 144 5.05 9.93 2.46
N LEU A 145 5.51 11.12 2.11
CA LEU A 145 6.70 11.29 1.26
C LEU A 145 7.97 10.79 1.95
N LEU A 146 8.15 11.06 3.25
CA LEU A 146 9.26 10.50 4.03
C LEU A 146 9.18 8.98 4.12
N SER A 147 7.99 8.42 4.33
CA SER A 147 7.80 6.97 4.41
C SER A 147 8.15 6.30 3.08
N MET A 148 7.70 6.87 1.96
CA MET A 148 8.04 6.41 0.62
C MET A 148 9.54 6.48 0.36
N LEU A 149 10.18 7.63 0.62
CA LEU A 149 11.61 7.82 0.44
C LEU A 149 12.42 6.85 1.31
N THR A 150 12.00 6.64 2.56
CA THR A 150 12.65 5.67 3.48
C THR A 150 12.57 4.26 2.92
N CYS A 151 11.41 3.85 2.40
CA CYS A 151 11.27 2.54 1.76
C CYS A 151 12.23 2.38 0.59
N TYR A 152 12.36 3.41 -0.25
CA TYR A 152 13.21 3.36 -1.44
C TYR A 152 14.68 3.30 -1.08
N LEU A 153 15.12 4.13 -0.13
CA LEU A 153 16.51 4.13 0.31
C LEU A 153 16.91 2.79 0.92
N ILE A 154 16.04 2.18 1.73
CA ILE A 154 16.33 0.88 2.34
C ILE A 154 16.33 -0.23 1.29
N GLN A 155 15.33 -0.29 0.42
CA GLN A 155 15.29 -1.28 -0.67
C GLN A 155 16.49 -1.11 -1.61
N ALA A 156 16.81 0.11 -2.02
CA ALA A 156 17.99 0.38 -2.84
C ALA A 156 19.30 -0.02 -2.14
N SER A 157 19.40 0.21 -0.83
CA SER A 157 20.58 -0.20 -0.04
C SER A 157 20.73 -1.72 -0.01
N ILE A 158 19.63 -2.48 0.08
CA ILE A 158 19.64 -3.94 0.07
C ILE A 158 20.03 -4.47 -1.32
N PHE A 159 19.37 -4.01 -2.37
CA PHE A 159 19.57 -4.50 -3.74
C PHE A 159 20.91 -4.04 -4.35
N PHE A 160 21.21 -2.74 -4.27
CA PHE A 160 22.38 -2.16 -4.92
C PHE A 160 23.60 -2.05 -4.01
N GLY A 161 23.39 -1.84 -2.70
CA GLY A 161 24.48 -1.70 -1.74
C GLY A 161 24.99 -3.03 -1.19
N LEU A 162 24.07 -3.92 -0.81
CA LEU A 162 24.40 -5.23 -0.22
C LEU A 162 24.36 -6.37 -1.24
N HIS A 163 23.86 -6.14 -2.46
CA HIS A 163 23.68 -7.17 -3.50
C HIS A 163 22.86 -8.38 -3.02
N ILE A 164 21.85 -8.14 -2.19
CA ILE A 164 20.96 -9.18 -1.67
C ILE A 164 19.69 -9.18 -2.52
N HIS A 165 19.41 -10.32 -3.15
CA HIS A 165 18.31 -10.54 -4.10
C HIS A 165 17.23 -11.44 -3.50
N MET A 166 15.97 -11.34 -3.97
CA MET A 166 14.87 -12.13 -3.39
C MET A 166 15.05 -13.64 -3.61
N ASN A 167 15.63 -14.03 -4.74
CA ASN A 167 15.95 -15.43 -5.05
C ASN A 167 17.06 -16.05 -4.19
N THR A 168 17.84 -15.24 -3.47
CA THR A 168 18.97 -15.70 -2.64
C THR A 168 18.74 -15.50 -1.15
N SER A 169 17.77 -14.67 -0.75
CA SER A 169 17.51 -14.36 0.65
C SER A 169 16.08 -13.86 0.86
N ILE A 170 15.47 -14.26 1.97
CA ILE A 170 14.18 -13.70 2.43
C ILE A 170 14.28 -12.27 2.96
N LEU A 171 15.50 -11.75 3.18
CA LEU A 171 15.73 -10.46 3.83
C LEU A 171 15.00 -9.29 3.14
N PRO A 172 15.00 -9.13 1.80
CA PRO A 172 14.29 -8.02 1.16
C PRO A 172 12.78 -8.03 1.46
N ILE A 173 12.18 -9.22 1.54
CA ILE A 173 10.74 -9.40 1.84
C ILE A 173 10.47 -9.05 3.31
N VAL A 174 11.25 -9.60 4.24
CA VAL A 174 11.11 -9.32 5.68
C VAL A 174 11.26 -7.82 5.96
N VAL A 175 12.22 -7.16 5.30
CA VAL A 175 12.40 -5.72 5.42
C VAL A 175 11.23 -4.97 4.80
N GLY A 176 10.74 -5.36 3.62
CA GLY A 176 9.56 -4.76 3.00
C GLY A 176 8.33 -4.79 3.92
N VAL A 177 7.98 -5.96 4.45
CA VAL A 177 6.88 -6.14 5.41
C VAL A 177 7.12 -5.31 6.68
N GLY A 178 8.34 -5.34 7.23
CA GLY A 178 8.71 -4.57 8.41
C GLY A 178 8.53 -3.07 8.22
N LEU A 179 8.90 -2.53 7.05
CA LEU A 179 8.72 -1.12 6.71
C LEU A 179 7.24 -0.75 6.58
N CYS A 180 6.42 -1.60 5.97
CA CYS A 180 4.96 -1.41 5.93
C CYS A 180 4.35 -1.38 7.35
N LEU A 181 4.79 -2.27 8.24
CA LEU A 181 4.34 -2.30 9.64
C LEU A 181 4.78 -1.05 10.41
N LEU A 182 6.03 -0.62 10.26
CA LEU A 182 6.54 0.60 10.87
C LEU A 182 5.79 1.84 10.37
N ALA A 183 5.57 1.95 9.05
CA ALA A 183 4.76 3.01 8.48
C ALA A 183 3.33 2.98 9.08
N THR A 184 2.70 1.81 9.12
CA THR A 184 1.36 1.67 9.74
C THR A 184 1.35 2.16 11.19
N PHE A 185 2.32 1.73 11.99
CA PHE A 185 2.45 2.11 13.40
C PHE A 185 2.65 3.62 13.58
N PHE A 186 3.61 4.22 12.86
CA PHE A 186 3.87 5.65 12.97
C PHE A 186 2.72 6.49 12.44
N CYS A 187 2.05 6.07 11.38
CA CYS A 187 0.82 6.71 10.89
C CYS A 187 -0.24 6.76 12.00
N TYR A 188 -0.48 5.62 12.67
CA TYR A 188 -1.41 5.58 13.80
C TYR A 188 -0.97 6.53 14.92
N VAL A 189 0.26 6.41 15.41
CA VAL A 189 0.75 7.21 16.55
C VAL A 189 0.73 8.71 16.28
N LEU A 190 1.16 9.14 15.09
CA LEU A 190 1.28 10.55 14.73
C LEU A 190 -0.07 11.24 14.51
N PHE A 191 -1.11 10.49 14.12
CA PHE A 191 -2.39 11.04 13.71
C PHE A 191 -3.59 10.56 14.53
N LYS A 192 -3.46 9.62 15.49
CA LYS A 192 -4.59 9.12 16.30
C LYS A 192 -5.36 10.19 17.08
N ARG A 193 -4.73 11.35 17.34
CA ARG A 193 -5.34 12.52 18.01
C ARG A 193 -5.66 13.67 17.05
N SER A 194 -5.38 13.51 15.77
CA SER A 194 -5.63 14.56 14.77
C SER A 194 -7.09 14.55 14.35
N GLU A 195 -7.71 15.72 14.35
CA GLU A 195 -9.04 15.91 13.78
C GLU A 195 -8.89 16.33 12.32
N PHE A 196 -9.54 15.58 11.43
CA PHE A 196 -9.58 15.86 10.00
C PHE A 196 -11.03 16.14 9.61
N THR A 197 -11.28 17.29 8.99
CA THR A 197 -12.55 17.53 8.29
C THR A 197 -12.35 17.20 6.83
N LEU A 198 -13.22 16.33 6.29
CA LEU A 198 -13.17 15.89 4.89
C LEU A 198 -14.31 16.52 4.08
N ARG A 199 -14.05 16.78 2.80
CA ARG A 199 -15.06 17.12 1.79
C ARG A 199 -16.00 15.92 1.62
N LYS A 200 -17.29 16.14 1.34
CA LYS A 200 -18.28 15.08 1.04
C LYS A 200 -18.47 14.93 -0.46
#